data_AF-A0A528BBA1-F1
#
_entry.id   AF-A0A528BBA1-F1
#
_cell.length_a   1.000
_cell.length_b   1.000
_cell.length_c   1.000
_cell.angle_alpha   90.00
_cell.angle_beta   90.00
_cell.angle_gamma   90.00
#
_symmetry.space_group_name_H-M   'P 1'
#
loop_
_entity.id
_entity.type
_entity.pdbx_description
1 polymer ?
#
loop_
_entity_poly.entity_id
_entity_poly.type
_entity_poly.pdbx_seq_one_letter_code
_entity_poly.pdbx_strand_id
1 'polypeptide(L)'
;MAAPDLFGILDVVKKLTAPPGLETAHVDGFSWARNGLSYGDSTKLTADDWNRIIANLRVVLIGSGVDLSTLDPADPELVKTVLQLYLGMAVTDILSGVDVGGYGMMAKAIYDANNDGLIDIDHGGTGAASLIDAADNLSAMSADIASAATTDLGDATGINVRITGTSAISSFGSVPDGAIRRLTFAAPLTLTYNAASMILPGAADMQVAAGDTALMQSLGSGNWRMVGFLRASGAPVIDTIILKQGA
;
A
#
# COMPACT_ATOMS: atom_id res chain seq x y z
N MET A 1 -18.13 40.24 51.13
CA MET A 1 -17.73 38.86 50.78
C MET A 1 -17.32 38.88 49.32
N ALA A 2 -16.05 38.65 49.02
CA ALA A 2 -15.53 38.70 47.65
C ALA A 2 -15.99 37.43 46.89
N ALA A 3 -16.39 37.59 45.63
CA ALA A 3 -16.77 36.49 44.77
C ALA A 3 -15.56 35.58 44.47
N PRO A 4 -15.73 34.26 44.37
CA PRO A 4 -14.66 33.36 43.96
C PRO A 4 -14.29 33.62 42.49
N ASP A 5 -12.99 33.57 42.19
CA ASP A 5 -12.47 33.54 40.82
C ASP A 5 -12.89 32.23 40.12
N LEU A 6 -12.94 32.25 38.79
CA LEU A 6 -13.39 31.20 37.88
C LEU A 6 -12.86 29.78 38.18
N PHE A 7 -11.77 29.64 38.93
CA PHE A 7 -11.18 28.35 39.33
C PHE A 7 -11.57 27.87 40.74
N GLY A 8 -12.39 28.62 41.50
CA GLY A 8 -13.07 28.12 42.71
C GLY A 8 -12.17 27.80 43.92
N ILE A 9 -10.93 28.30 43.95
CA ILE A 9 -9.95 27.87 44.97
C ILE A 9 -10.04 28.74 46.23
N LEU A 10 -10.48 28.13 47.34
CA LEU A 10 -10.41 28.65 48.70
C LEU A 10 -9.60 27.66 49.54
N ASP A 11 -8.32 27.93 49.87
CA ASP A 11 -7.70 27.17 50.97
C ASP A 11 -6.49 27.83 51.66
N VAL A 12 -6.35 27.47 52.95
CA VAL A 12 -5.68 28.18 54.06
C VAL A 12 -4.40 27.45 54.52
N VAL A 13 -3.92 26.38 53.87
CA VAL A 13 -2.78 25.57 54.37
C VAL A 13 -1.73 25.27 53.29
N LYS A 14 -0.44 25.44 53.67
CA LYS A 14 0.73 24.98 52.90
C LYS A 14 0.66 23.46 52.73
N LYS A 15 0.52 22.96 51.49
CA LYS A 15 0.76 21.55 51.16
C LYS A 15 2.09 21.43 50.42
N LEU A 16 3.01 20.66 51.00
CA LEU A 16 4.23 20.16 50.34
C LEU A 16 3.91 18.98 49.41
N THR A 17 2.72 18.41 49.54
CA THR A 17 2.22 17.32 48.71
C THR A 17 1.64 17.88 47.42
N ALA A 18 2.02 17.29 46.28
CA ALA A 18 1.46 17.64 44.99
C ALA A 18 -0.08 17.53 44.98
N PRO A 19 -0.79 18.42 44.28
CA PRO A 19 -2.21 18.25 44.03
C PRO A 19 -2.48 16.88 43.37
N PRO A 20 -3.61 16.22 43.70
CA PRO A 20 -3.96 14.93 43.11
C PRO A 20 -3.86 14.95 41.57
N GLY A 21 -3.01 14.10 41.00
CA GLY A 21 -2.77 14.00 39.55
C GLY A 21 -1.48 14.67 39.04
N LEU A 22 -0.77 15.44 39.88
CA LEU A 22 0.47 16.14 39.53
C LEU A 22 1.72 15.56 40.25
N GLU A 23 1.60 14.38 40.84
CA GLU A 23 2.66 13.74 41.63
C GLU A 23 3.91 13.39 40.79
N THR A 24 3.73 13.13 39.49
CA THR A 24 4.83 12.82 38.56
C THR A 24 5.65 14.04 38.15
N ALA A 25 5.08 15.24 38.23
CA ALA A 25 5.74 16.51 37.94
C ALA A 25 6.42 17.12 39.17
N HIS A 26 6.20 16.53 40.36
CA HIS A 26 6.81 16.98 41.60
C HIS A 26 8.26 16.51 41.71
N VAL A 27 9.16 17.42 42.07
CA VAL A 27 10.55 17.12 42.40
C VAL A 27 10.79 17.47 43.87
N ASP A 28 11.29 16.50 44.64
CA ASP A 28 11.62 16.68 46.05
C ASP A 28 12.53 17.91 46.25
N GLY A 29 12.07 18.86 47.06
CA GLY A 29 12.77 20.13 47.33
C GLY A 29 12.22 21.35 46.59
N PHE A 30 11.26 21.19 45.67
CA PHE A 30 10.60 22.32 44.98
C PHE A 30 9.20 22.58 45.56
N SER A 31 8.93 23.81 45.99
CA SER A 31 7.62 24.20 46.52
C SER A 31 6.66 24.66 45.42
N TRP A 32 5.42 24.16 45.45
CA TRP A 32 4.32 24.70 44.64
C TRP A 32 4.02 26.15 45.09
N ALA A 33 3.84 27.06 44.14
CA ALA A 33 3.68 28.49 44.44
C ALA A 33 2.42 28.76 45.30
N ARG A 34 2.60 29.51 46.39
CA ARG A 34 1.55 29.96 47.33
C ARG A 34 1.12 31.39 47.00
N ASN A 35 -0.15 31.74 47.23
CA ASN A 35 -0.55 33.14 47.34
C ASN A 35 -0.07 33.76 48.68
N GLY A 36 0.67 34.87 48.62
CA GLY A 36 1.11 35.64 49.79
C GLY A 36 2.51 35.33 50.34
N LEU A 37 3.38 34.64 49.59
CA LEU A 37 4.82 34.73 49.78
C LEU A 37 5.40 35.66 48.71
N SER A 38 6.37 36.50 49.07
CA SER A 38 7.07 37.28 48.06
C SER A 38 7.76 36.31 47.09
N TYR A 39 7.71 36.66 45.81
CA TYR A 39 8.16 35.83 44.69
C TYR A 39 9.52 35.15 44.89
N GLY A 40 10.42 35.75 45.66
CA GLY A 40 11.78 35.24 45.92
C GLY A 40 11.87 33.96 46.76
N ASP A 41 10.81 33.53 47.45
CA ASP A 41 10.91 32.43 48.44
C ASP A 41 10.38 31.08 47.94
N SER A 42 9.65 31.02 46.83
CA SER A 42 9.11 29.77 46.28
C SER A 42 9.70 29.38 44.93
N THR A 43 10.19 30.35 44.16
CA THR A 43 10.81 30.18 42.84
C THR A 43 11.82 31.30 42.65
N LYS A 44 13.00 31.08 42.04
CA LYS A 44 13.95 32.18 41.74
C LYS A 44 13.43 33.19 40.69
N LEU A 45 12.16 33.10 40.32
CA LEU A 45 11.51 33.93 39.32
C LEU A 45 10.93 35.16 40.04
N THR A 46 10.78 36.27 39.33
CA THR A 46 10.08 37.49 39.81
C THR A 46 8.66 37.58 39.24
N ALA A 47 7.81 38.47 39.78
CA ALA A 47 6.41 38.64 39.34
C ALA A 47 6.28 38.82 37.83
N ASP A 48 7.19 39.60 37.27
CA ASP A 48 7.27 39.86 35.85
C ASP A 48 7.74 38.64 35.06
N ASP A 49 8.62 37.80 35.62
CA ASP A 49 9.08 36.56 34.98
C ASP A 49 7.96 35.52 34.85
N TRP A 50 7.16 35.31 35.90
CA TRP A 50 6.00 34.41 35.83
C TRP A 50 4.93 34.95 34.88
N ASN A 51 4.65 36.26 34.88
CA ASN A 51 3.72 36.86 33.92
C ASN A 51 4.21 36.69 32.47
N ARG A 52 5.51 36.83 32.23
CA ARG A 52 6.13 36.55 30.92
C ARG A 52 6.04 35.08 30.53
N ILE A 53 6.31 34.16 31.44
CA ILE A 53 6.20 32.71 31.20
C ILE A 53 4.75 32.34 30.85
N ILE A 54 3.78 32.80 31.63
CA ILE A 54 2.35 32.54 31.38
C ILE A 54 1.91 33.14 30.04
N ALA A 55 2.34 34.36 29.71
CA ALA A 55 2.05 34.98 28.43
C ALA A 55 2.64 34.17 27.26
N ASN A 56 3.90 33.73 27.37
CA ASN A 56 4.57 32.92 26.35
C ASN A 56 3.88 31.56 26.16
N LEU A 57 3.49 30.89 27.25
CA LEU A 57 2.78 29.62 27.19
C LEU A 57 1.39 29.76 26.55
N ARG A 58 0.66 30.84 26.85
CA ARG A 58 -0.63 31.12 26.18
C ARG A 58 -0.47 31.33 24.68
N VAL A 59 0.59 32.04 24.26
CA VAL A 59 0.90 32.22 22.84
C VAL A 59 1.21 30.88 22.17
N VAL A 60 1.94 29.99 22.84
CA VAL A 60 2.20 28.63 22.31
C VAL A 60 0.91 27.82 22.19
N LEU A 61 0.06 27.82 23.21
CA LEU A 61 -1.21 27.08 23.19
C LEU A 61 -2.15 27.59 22.08
N ILE A 62 -2.34 28.91 21.97
CA ILE A 62 -3.24 29.52 20.98
C ILE A 62 -2.64 29.49 19.56
N GLY A 63 -1.33 29.69 19.44
CA GLY A 63 -0.61 29.78 18.17
C GLY A 63 -0.18 28.43 17.58
N SER A 64 -0.29 27.33 18.32
CA SER A 64 0.06 25.99 17.85
C SER A 64 -0.87 25.47 16.74
N GLY A 65 -2.11 25.94 16.66
CA GLY A 65 -3.11 25.38 15.73
C GLY A 65 -3.54 23.94 16.06
N VAL A 66 -3.10 23.38 17.20
CA VAL A 66 -3.54 22.09 17.72
C VAL A 66 -4.94 22.24 18.30
N ASP A 67 -5.85 21.29 18.00
CA ASP A 67 -7.19 21.30 18.57
C ASP A 67 -7.16 20.92 20.06
N LEU A 68 -7.17 21.96 20.89
CA LEU A 68 -7.14 21.84 22.35
C LEU A 68 -8.41 21.22 22.94
N SER A 69 -9.51 21.11 22.18
CA SER A 69 -10.77 20.51 22.67
C SER A 69 -10.68 18.99 22.87
N THR A 70 -9.67 18.37 22.27
CA THR A 70 -9.42 16.92 22.33
C THR A 70 -8.45 16.53 23.46
N LEU A 71 -7.83 17.51 24.10
CA LEU A 71 -6.83 17.31 25.15
C LEU A 71 -7.44 17.45 26.53
N ASP A 72 -6.91 16.69 27.49
CA ASP A 72 -7.31 16.82 28.89
C ASP A 72 -6.67 18.10 29.47
N PRO A 73 -7.48 19.13 29.82
CA PRO A 73 -6.94 20.36 30.41
C PRO A 73 -6.30 20.15 31.79
N ALA A 74 -6.50 19.00 32.43
CA ALA A 74 -5.88 18.63 33.70
C ALA A 74 -4.53 17.90 33.55
N ASP A 75 -4.02 17.69 32.32
CA ASP A 75 -2.75 17.00 32.08
C ASP A 75 -1.55 17.78 32.68
N PRO A 76 -0.75 17.19 33.59
CA PRO A 76 0.48 17.80 34.12
C PRO A 76 1.46 18.25 33.04
N GLU A 77 1.48 17.57 31.90
CA GLU A 77 2.42 17.77 30.81
C GLU A 77 1.73 18.40 29.59
N LEU A 78 0.57 19.05 29.76
CA LEU A 78 -0.25 19.58 28.67
C LEU A 78 0.55 20.43 27.66
N VAL A 79 1.45 21.28 28.14
CA VAL A 79 2.32 22.11 27.28
C VAL A 79 3.25 21.25 26.43
N LYS A 80 3.83 20.20 27.01
CA LYS A 80 4.70 19.26 26.30
C LYS A 80 3.87 18.46 25.28
N THR A 81 2.68 18.00 25.64
CA THR A 81 1.75 17.29 24.75
C THR A 81 1.37 18.17 23.56
N VAL A 82 1.01 19.43 23.80
CA VAL A 82 0.69 20.39 22.72
C VAL A 82 1.91 20.68 21.84
N LEU A 83 3.11 20.83 22.41
CA LEU A 83 4.34 21.01 21.63
C LEU A 83 4.71 19.78 20.81
N GLN A 84 4.49 18.57 21.33
CA GLN A 84 4.71 17.32 20.61
C GLN A 84 3.72 17.16 19.45
N LEU A 85 2.45 17.50 19.67
CA LEU A 85 1.43 17.47 18.61
C LEU A 85 1.70 18.55 17.56
N TYR A 86 2.06 19.75 17.98
CA TYR A 86 2.45 20.83 17.08
C TYR A 86 3.67 20.44 16.25
N LEU A 87 4.71 19.89 16.88
CA LEU A 87 5.89 19.42 16.16
C LEU A 87 5.54 18.22 15.29
N GLY A 88 4.66 17.30 15.69
CA GLY A 88 4.21 16.19 14.87
C GLY A 88 3.45 16.67 13.62
N MET A 89 2.55 17.63 13.76
CA MET A 89 1.84 18.28 12.65
C MET A 89 2.82 19.05 11.76
N ALA A 90 3.70 19.87 12.34
CA ALA A 90 4.70 20.63 11.61
C ALA A 90 5.75 19.72 10.95
N VAL A 91 6.12 18.58 11.54
CA VAL A 91 7.03 17.59 10.96
C VAL A 91 6.33 16.83 9.85
N THR A 92 5.05 16.49 10.00
CA THR A 92 4.26 15.89 8.91
C THR A 92 4.14 16.87 7.74
N ASP A 93 3.98 18.16 8.01
CA ASP A 93 3.88 19.24 7.00
C ASP A 93 5.25 19.57 6.38
N ILE A 94 6.34 19.62 7.16
CA ILE A 94 7.72 19.81 6.68
C ILE A 94 8.23 18.59 5.91
N LEU A 95 7.92 17.37 6.37
CA LEU A 95 8.26 16.13 5.69
C LEU A 95 7.24 15.73 4.62
N SER A 96 6.16 16.49 4.43
CA SER A 96 5.19 16.26 3.34
C SER A 96 5.78 16.50 1.94
N GLY A 97 7.05 16.95 1.86
CA GLY A 97 7.78 17.15 0.62
C GLY A 97 9.29 16.86 0.71
N VAL A 98 9.79 16.25 1.79
CA VAL A 98 11.14 15.68 1.78
C VAL A 98 11.04 14.33 1.09
N ASP A 99 11.30 14.32 -0.21
CA ASP A 99 11.84 13.14 -0.86
C ASP A 99 13.10 12.75 -0.08
N VAL A 100 13.04 11.67 0.70
CA VAL A 100 14.25 11.03 1.23
C VAL A 100 14.91 10.30 0.05
N GLY A 101 15.15 11.02 -1.06
CA GLY A 101 15.45 10.52 -2.40
C GLY A 101 16.78 9.77 -2.54
N GLY A 102 17.42 9.46 -1.41
CA GLY A 102 18.52 8.51 -1.31
C GLY A 102 18.13 7.14 -0.74
N TYR A 103 16.88 6.94 -0.29
CA TYR A 103 16.41 5.71 0.38
C TYR A 103 15.23 5.01 -0.32
N GLY A 104 14.73 5.51 -1.46
CA GLY A 104 13.77 4.77 -2.31
C GLY A 104 12.32 4.67 -1.78
N MET A 105 11.87 5.63 -0.97
CA MET A 105 10.52 5.62 -0.39
C MET A 105 9.60 6.61 -1.14
N MET A 106 8.50 6.10 -1.72
CA MET A 106 7.46 6.90 -2.37
C MET A 106 6.51 7.55 -1.34
N ALA A 107 5.92 8.71 -1.66
CA ALA A 107 4.95 9.38 -0.79
C ALA A 107 3.62 8.62 -0.70
N LYS A 108 2.98 8.60 0.47
CA LYS A 108 1.70 7.86 0.68
C LYS A 108 0.60 8.26 -0.29
N ALA A 109 0.42 9.55 -0.53
CA ALA A 109 -0.59 10.04 -1.45
C ALA A 109 -0.38 9.58 -2.91
N ILE A 110 0.82 9.07 -3.25
CA ILE A 110 1.11 8.49 -4.56
C ILE A 110 0.63 7.05 -4.61
N TYR A 111 1.01 6.21 -3.63
CA TYR A 111 0.72 4.77 -3.66
C TYR A 111 -0.61 4.33 -3.02
N ASP A 112 -1.23 5.21 -2.23
CA ASP A 112 -2.48 5.00 -1.49
C ASP A 112 -3.21 6.35 -1.36
N ALA A 113 -3.71 6.83 -2.50
CA ALA A 113 -4.34 8.16 -2.62
C ALA A 113 -5.73 8.21 -1.95
N ASN A 114 -6.42 7.07 -1.88
CA ASN A 114 -7.75 6.94 -1.28
C ASN A 114 -7.70 6.66 0.24
N ASN A 115 -6.51 6.46 0.80
CA ASN A 115 -6.27 6.19 2.22
C ASN A 115 -6.96 4.92 2.72
N ASP A 116 -7.01 3.89 1.89
CA ASP A 116 -7.57 2.58 2.23
C ASP A 116 -6.53 1.59 2.80
N GLY A 117 -5.25 1.97 2.80
CA GLY A 117 -4.14 1.15 3.31
C GLY A 117 -3.64 0.10 2.33
N LEU A 118 -4.09 0.13 1.07
CA LEU A 118 -3.66 -0.74 -0.01
C LEU A 118 -2.64 -0.01 -0.89
N ILE A 119 -1.78 -0.78 -1.56
CA ILE A 119 -0.90 -0.24 -2.59
C ILE A 119 -1.60 -0.38 -3.94
N ASP A 120 -1.76 0.72 -4.64
CA ASP A 120 -2.38 0.79 -5.96
C ASP A 120 -1.59 0.00 -7.02
N ILE A 121 -2.28 -0.49 -8.05
CA ILE A 121 -1.68 -1.28 -9.15
C ILE A 121 -0.62 -0.48 -9.89
N ASP A 122 -0.85 0.82 -10.09
CA ASP A 122 0.09 1.72 -10.79
C ASP A 122 1.43 1.86 -10.06
N HIS A 123 1.48 1.50 -8.77
CA HIS A 123 2.65 1.53 -7.91
C HIS A 123 3.16 0.13 -7.56
N GLY A 124 2.79 -0.88 -8.36
CA GLY A 124 3.25 -2.26 -8.21
C GLY A 124 2.53 -3.07 -7.14
N GLY A 125 1.46 -2.53 -6.55
CA GLY A 125 0.58 -3.26 -5.65
C GLY A 125 -0.45 -4.10 -6.41
N THR A 126 -1.26 -4.84 -5.65
CA THR A 126 -2.40 -5.60 -6.19
C THR A 126 -3.73 -4.91 -5.95
N GLY A 127 -3.76 -3.81 -5.19
CA GLY A 127 -5.00 -3.13 -4.79
C GLY A 127 -5.96 -4.00 -3.95
N ALA A 128 -5.46 -5.06 -3.31
CA ALA A 128 -6.29 -6.07 -2.64
C ALA A 128 -6.02 -6.14 -1.14
N ALA A 129 -7.09 -6.19 -0.34
CA ALA A 129 -7.03 -6.22 1.13
C ALA A 129 -6.75 -7.60 1.74
N SER A 130 -6.93 -8.68 0.96
CA SER A 130 -6.69 -10.05 1.42
C SER A 130 -5.59 -10.74 0.61
N LEU A 131 -4.92 -11.71 1.22
CA LEU A 131 -3.86 -12.48 0.57
C LEU A 131 -4.36 -13.25 -0.66
N ILE A 132 -5.61 -13.75 -0.62
CA ILE A 132 -6.17 -14.53 -1.72
C ILE A 132 -6.56 -13.63 -2.89
N ASP A 133 -7.20 -12.48 -2.62
CA ASP A 133 -7.57 -11.52 -3.66
C ASP A 133 -6.33 -10.95 -4.35
N ALA A 134 -5.25 -10.71 -3.60
CA ALA A 134 -3.97 -10.28 -4.15
C ALA A 134 -3.37 -11.32 -5.11
N ALA A 135 -3.42 -12.60 -4.75
CA ALA A 135 -2.93 -13.69 -5.60
C ALA A 135 -3.80 -13.86 -6.87
N ASP A 136 -5.12 -13.72 -6.73
CA ASP A 136 -6.08 -13.83 -7.84
C ASP A 136 -5.91 -12.68 -8.84
N ASN A 137 -5.63 -11.45 -8.38
CA ASN A 137 -5.34 -10.31 -9.24
C ASN A 137 -4.09 -10.52 -10.12
N LEU A 138 -3.08 -11.24 -9.64
CA LEU A 138 -1.91 -11.62 -10.44
C LEU A 138 -2.22 -12.69 -11.49
N SER A 139 -3.33 -13.42 -11.31
CA SER A 139 -3.81 -14.47 -12.22
C SER A 139 -5.11 -14.10 -12.93
N ALA A 140 -5.35 -12.80 -13.16
CA ALA A 140 -6.59 -12.32 -13.75
C ALA A 140 -6.88 -12.94 -15.14
N MET A 141 -8.18 -13.09 -15.43
CA MET A 141 -8.68 -13.47 -16.74
C MET A 141 -8.71 -12.26 -17.67
N SER A 142 -8.18 -12.43 -18.89
CA SER A 142 -8.29 -11.44 -19.95
C SER A 142 -9.70 -11.42 -20.54
N ALA A 143 -10.08 -10.30 -21.16
CA ALA A 143 -11.18 -10.30 -22.13
C ALA A 143 -10.92 -11.33 -23.24
N ASP A 144 -12.00 -11.89 -23.80
CA ASP A 144 -11.94 -12.86 -24.90
C ASP A 144 -11.24 -12.24 -26.13
N ILE A 145 -10.27 -12.96 -26.69
CA ILE A 145 -9.55 -12.55 -27.89
C ILE A 145 -9.98 -13.46 -29.04
N ALA A 146 -10.48 -12.88 -30.13
CA ALA A 146 -10.84 -13.63 -31.32
C ALA A 146 -9.60 -14.09 -32.10
N SER A 147 -9.63 -15.32 -32.59
CA SER A 147 -8.60 -15.91 -33.44
C SER A 147 -8.51 -15.17 -34.77
N ALA A 148 -7.28 -14.88 -35.19
CA ALA A 148 -6.93 -14.30 -36.48
C ALA A 148 -5.53 -14.80 -36.87
N ALA A 149 -5.06 -14.48 -38.08
CA ALA A 149 -3.72 -14.86 -38.51
C ALA A 149 -2.65 -14.37 -37.52
N THR A 150 -2.81 -13.15 -37.00
CA THR A 150 -2.10 -12.63 -35.83
C THR A 150 -3.10 -12.41 -34.70
N THR A 151 -3.01 -13.22 -33.66
CA THR A 151 -3.80 -13.07 -32.44
C THR A 151 -2.91 -12.48 -31.37
N ASP A 152 -2.87 -11.15 -31.27
CA ASP A 152 -1.93 -10.46 -30.39
C ASP A 152 -2.22 -10.73 -28.91
N LEU A 153 -1.29 -11.37 -28.22
CA LEU A 153 -1.38 -11.65 -26.78
C LEU A 153 -0.82 -10.51 -25.92
N GLY A 154 -0.27 -9.46 -26.54
CA GLY A 154 0.06 -8.19 -25.90
C GLY A 154 -1.18 -7.40 -25.50
N ASP A 155 -2.29 -7.56 -26.22
CA ASP A 155 -3.58 -6.93 -25.93
C ASP A 155 -4.34 -7.60 -24.77
N ALA A 156 -3.82 -8.72 -24.27
CA ALA A 156 -4.45 -9.44 -23.16
C ALA A 156 -4.38 -8.62 -21.86
N THR A 157 -5.53 -8.45 -21.20
CA THR A 157 -5.63 -7.74 -19.91
C THR A 157 -5.30 -8.63 -18.71
N GLY A 158 -4.92 -9.90 -18.94
CA GLY A 158 -4.60 -10.88 -17.91
C GLY A 158 -3.74 -12.02 -18.46
N ILE A 159 -3.15 -12.83 -17.57
CA ILE A 159 -2.28 -13.95 -17.97
C ILE A 159 -3.05 -15.15 -18.51
N ASN A 160 -4.33 -15.28 -18.14
CA ASN A 160 -5.23 -16.31 -18.62
C ASN A 160 -6.07 -15.71 -19.75
N VAL A 161 -6.02 -16.30 -20.95
CA VAL A 161 -6.65 -15.77 -22.16
C VAL A 161 -7.56 -16.83 -22.77
N ARG A 162 -8.81 -16.46 -23.03
CA ARG A 162 -9.74 -17.30 -23.80
C ARG A 162 -9.69 -16.89 -25.26
N ILE A 163 -9.30 -17.83 -26.11
CA ILE A 163 -9.26 -17.64 -27.55
C ILE A 163 -10.59 -18.11 -28.14
N THR A 164 -11.27 -17.22 -28.87
CA THR A 164 -12.55 -17.50 -29.54
C THR A 164 -12.39 -17.52 -31.05
N GLY A 165 -13.40 -17.99 -31.80
CA GLY A 165 -13.32 -18.10 -33.25
C GLY A 165 -12.55 -19.33 -33.74
N THR A 166 -12.47 -19.48 -35.07
CA THR A 166 -11.96 -20.68 -35.75
C THR A 166 -10.86 -20.38 -36.78
N SER A 167 -10.38 -19.14 -36.84
CA SER A 167 -9.33 -18.72 -37.78
C SER A 167 -8.01 -19.38 -37.39
N ALA A 168 -7.24 -19.80 -38.39
CA ALA A 168 -5.88 -20.28 -38.16
C ALA A 168 -5.00 -19.15 -37.58
N ILE A 169 -4.16 -19.49 -36.61
CA ILE A 169 -3.24 -18.57 -35.94
C ILE A 169 -1.82 -18.94 -36.34
N SER A 170 -1.10 -17.99 -36.92
CA SER A 170 0.31 -18.13 -37.29
C SER A 170 1.25 -17.24 -36.47
N SER A 171 0.72 -16.34 -35.64
CA SER A 171 1.48 -15.46 -34.77
C SER A 171 0.66 -15.04 -33.55
N PHE A 172 1.35 -14.82 -32.42
CA PHE A 172 0.77 -14.32 -31.17
C PHE A 172 1.14 -12.85 -30.85
N GLY A 173 1.64 -12.11 -31.85
CA GLY A 173 2.10 -10.74 -31.64
C GLY A 173 3.43 -10.67 -30.87
N SER A 174 3.89 -9.47 -30.52
CA SER A 174 5.19 -9.26 -29.87
C SER A 174 5.04 -8.81 -28.42
N VAL A 175 5.64 -9.56 -27.52
CA VAL A 175 5.66 -9.29 -26.07
C VAL A 175 7.11 -9.47 -25.58
N PRO A 176 7.53 -8.86 -24.45
CA PRO A 176 8.88 -9.06 -23.91
C PRO A 176 9.23 -10.54 -23.68
N ASP A 177 10.52 -10.86 -23.82
CA ASP A 177 11.07 -12.19 -23.55
C ASP A 177 10.75 -12.65 -22.12
N GLY A 178 10.37 -13.93 -21.99
CA GLY A 178 9.97 -14.53 -20.72
C GLY A 178 8.51 -14.35 -20.33
N ALA A 179 7.73 -13.55 -21.06
CA ALA A 179 6.30 -13.41 -20.79
C ALA A 179 5.54 -14.74 -21.02
N ILE A 180 4.66 -15.09 -20.08
CA ILE A 180 3.87 -16.32 -20.15
C ILE A 180 2.38 -15.98 -20.32
N ARG A 181 1.69 -16.75 -21.16
CA ARG A 181 0.24 -16.69 -21.35
C ARG A 181 -0.35 -18.10 -21.30
N ARG A 182 -1.42 -18.27 -20.54
CA ARG A 182 -2.24 -19.49 -20.47
C ARG A 182 -3.43 -19.31 -21.39
N LEU A 183 -3.53 -20.13 -22.43
CA LEU A 183 -4.58 -20.05 -23.42
C LEU A 183 -5.62 -21.15 -23.17
N THR A 184 -6.89 -20.82 -23.33
CA THR A 184 -7.99 -21.78 -23.40
C THR A 184 -8.74 -21.56 -24.71
N PHE A 185 -8.83 -22.60 -25.55
CA PHE A 185 -9.50 -22.50 -26.85
C PHE A 185 -11.00 -22.76 -26.73
N ALA A 186 -11.84 -21.86 -27.23
CA ALA A 186 -13.29 -21.99 -27.18
C ALA A 186 -13.87 -22.78 -28.36
N ALA A 187 -13.12 -22.93 -29.45
CA ALA A 187 -13.54 -23.56 -30.69
C ALA A 187 -12.31 -24.18 -31.40
N PRO A 188 -12.52 -25.12 -32.35
CA PRO A 188 -11.41 -25.71 -33.07
C PRO A 188 -10.75 -24.72 -34.03
N LEU A 189 -9.42 -24.71 -34.04
CA LEU A 189 -8.60 -23.91 -34.95
C LEU A 189 -7.24 -24.57 -35.19
N THR A 190 -6.47 -24.02 -36.13
CA THR A 190 -5.11 -24.46 -36.42
C THR A 190 -4.08 -23.48 -35.87
N LEU A 191 -3.10 -23.99 -35.12
CA LEU A 191 -1.86 -23.29 -34.83
C LEU A 191 -0.83 -23.68 -35.90
N THR A 192 -0.35 -22.71 -36.66
CA THR A 192 0.63 -22.94 -37.73
C THR A 192 2.05 -22.91 -37.19
N TYR A 193 2.78 -23.99 -37.35
CA TYR A 193 4.15 -24.11 -36.88
C TYR A 193 5.12 -23.24 -37.69
N ASN A 194 6.07 -22.65 -36.99
CA ASN A 194 7.24 -22.03 -37.56
C ASN A 194 8.46 -22.31 -36.68
N ALA A 195 9.58 -22.72 -37.30
CA ALA A 195 10.78 -23.11 -36.58
C ALA A 195 11.41 -22.00 -35.72
N ALA A 196 11.12 -20.73 -36.00
CA ALA A 196 11.62 -19.58 -35.26
C ALA A 196 10.51 -18.90 -34.43
N SER A 197 9.38 -18.56 -35.07
CA SER A 197 8.39 -17.67 -34.46
C SER A 197 7.24 -18.37 -33.73
N MET A 198 6.96 -19.63 -34.04
CA MET A 198 5.81 -20.38 -33.52
C MET A 198 6.20 -21.84 -33.29
N ILE A 199 6.96 -22.06 -32.22
CA ILE A 199 7.54 -23.36 -31.90
C ILE A 199 6.50 -24.20 -31.16
N LEU A 200 5.98 -25.21 -31.86
CA LEU A 200 4.97 -26.14 -31.36
C LEU A 200 5.57 -27.54 -31.11
N PRO A 201 4.99 -28.34 -30.21
CA PRO A 201 5.38 -29.73 -30.00
C PRO A 201 5.30 -30.54 -31.30
N GLY A 202 6.31 -31.37 -31.56
CA GLY A 202 6.35 -32.21 -32.76
C GLY A 202 6.78 -31.50 -34.05
N ALA A 203 7.12 -30.20 -33.99
CA ALA A 203 7.58 -29.42 -35.14
C ALA A 203 6.63 -29.47 -36.35
N ALA A 204 5.32 -29.43 -36.07
CA ALA A 204 4.27 -29.50 -37.07
C ALA A 204 3.08 -28.63 -36.65
N ASP A 205 2.23 -28.28 -37.61
CA ASP A 205 0.97 -27.61 -37.36
C ASP A 205 0.12 -28.42 -36.38
N MET A 206 -0.59 -27.73 -35.49
CA MET A 206 -1.40 -28.36 -34.46
C MET A 206 -2.86 -27.94 -34.60
N GLN A 207 -3.76 -28.92 -34.70
CA GLN A 207 -5.20 -28.67 -34.56
C GLN A 207 -5.57 -28.71 -33.09
N VAL A 208 -6.14 -27.62 -32.60
CA VAL A 208 -6.73 -27.56 -31.25
C VAL A 208 -8.25 -27.73 -31.35
N ALA A 209 -8.84 -28.22 -30.28
CA ALA A 209 -10.28 -28.35 -30.12
C ALA A 209 -10.79 -27.42 -29.00
N ALA A 210 -12.11 -27.28 -28.90
CA ALA A 210 -12.72 -26.57 -27.79
C ALA A 210 -12.36 -27.24 -26.45
N GLY A 211 -11.94 -26.42 -25.49
CA GLY A 211 -11.51 -26.83 -24.16
C GLY A 211 -10.02 -27.16 -24.05
N ASP A 212 -9.27 -27.23 -25.17
CA ASP A 212 -7.82 -27.44 -25.11
C ASP A 212 -7.15 -26.24 -24.42
N THR A 213 -6.08 -26.51 -23.68
CA THR A 213 -5.31 -25.48 -22.98
C THR A 213 -3.84 -25.52 -23.35
N ALA A 214 -3.23 -24.34 -23.51
CA ALA A 214 -1.83 -24.18 -23.87
C ALA A 214 -1.12 -23.22 -22.92
N LEU A 215 0.16 -23.48 -22.66
CA LEU A 215 1.06 -22.56 -21.99
C LEU A 215 2.08 -22.07 -23.01
N MET A 216 2.00 -20.78 -23.34
CA MET A 216 2.86 -20.12 -24.32
C MET A 216 3.86 -19.21 -23.59
N GLN A 217 5.13 -19.33 -23.94
CA GLN A 217 6.20 -18.46 -23.49
C GLN A 217 6.72 -17.62 -24.66
N SER A 218 6.79 -16.31 -24.48
CA SER A 218 7.43 -15.42 -25.44
C SER A 218 8.95 -15.53 -25.33
N LEU A 219 9.60 -15.54 -26.49
CA LEU A 219 11.05 -15.47 -26.65
C LEU A 219 11.49 -14.07 -27.13
N GLY A 220 10.59 -13.08 -27.04
CA GLY A 220 10.78 -11.73 -27.57
C GLY A 220 10.60 -11.63 -29.09
N SER A 221 10.44 -10.40 -29.59
CA SER A 221 10.37 -10.07 -31.02
C SER A 221 9.33 -10.85 -31.82
N GLY A 222 8.21 -11.22 -31.19
CA GLY A 222 7.14 -12.00 -31.82
C GLY A 222 7.37 -13.50 -31.92
N ASN A 223 8.43 -14.02 -31.28
CA ASN A 223 8.70 -15.44 -31.22
C ASN A 223 8.03 -16.07 -29.99
N TRP A 224 7.40 -17.22 -30.19
CA TRP A 224 6.68 -17.94 -29.14
C TRP A 224 7.04 -19.43 -29.14
N ARG A 225 7.13 -19.99 -27.94
CA ARG A 225 7.30 -21.42 -27.70
C ARG A 225 6.16 -21.93 -26.83
N MET A 226 5.55 -23.01 -27.28
CA MET A 226 4.64 -23.78 -26.43
C MET A 226 5.45 -24.63 -25.46
N VAL A 227 5.24 -24.40 -24.16
CA VAL A 227 5.96 -25.09 -23.07
C VAL A 227 5.07 -26.11 -22.34
N GLY A 228 3.75 -26.05 -22.57
CA GLY A 228 2.79 -27.01 -22.05
C GLY A 228 1.54 -27.02 -22.90
N PHE A 229 0.92 -28.19 -23.04
CA PHE A 229 -0.36 -28.36 -23.70
C PHE A 229 -1.13 -29.50 -23.08
N LEU A 230 -2.41 -29.28 -22.81
CA LEU A 230 -3.32 -30.30 -22.32
C LEU A 230 -4.53 -30.33 -23.24
N ARG A 231 -4.71 -31.47 -23.92
CA ARG A 231 -5.95 -31.74 -24.65
C ARG A 231 -7.08 -31.92 -23.66
N ALA A 232 -8.24 -31.33 -23.94
CA ALA A 232 -9.45 -31.55 -23.16
C ALA A 232 -9.83 -33.04 -23.11
N SER A 233 -9.54 -33.79 -24.17
CA SER A 233 -9.79 -35.22 -24.25
C SER A 233 -8.83 -36.08 -23.41
N GLY A 234 -7.73 -35.51 -22.90
CA GLY A 234 -6.65 -36.25 -22.25
C GLY A 234 -5.81 -37.12 -23.21
N ALA A 235 -6.08 -37.07 -24.52
CA ALA A 235 -5.31 -37.79 -25.52
C ALA A 235 -3.87 -37.26 -25.63
N PRO A 236 -2.90 -38.09 -26.05
CA PRO A 236 -1.53 -37.65 -26.24
C PRO A 236 -1.45 -36.51 -27.27
N VAL A 237 -0.56 -35.55 -27.00
CA VAL A 237 -0.36 -34.37 -27.86
C VAL A 237 0.30 -34.78 -29.18
N ILE A 238 1.30 -35.67 -29.08
CA ILE A 238 1.99 -36.31 -30.20
C ILE A 238 1.58 -37.77 -30.20
N ASP A 239 0.95 -38.21 -31.29
CA ASP A 239 0.65 -39.61 -31.48
C ASP A 239 1.94 -40.31 -31.94
N THR A 240 2.59 -41.04 -31.03
CA THR A 240 3.70 -41.90 -31.45
C THR A 240 3.07 -43.07 -32.18
N ILE A 241 3.36 -43.25 -33.46
CA ILE A 241 2.93 -44.44 -34.20
C ILE A 241 3.56 -45.66 -33.50
N ILE A 242 2.79 -46.31 -32.63
CA ILE A 242 3.11 -47.66 -32.18
C ILE A 242 2.66 -48.57 -33.32
N LEU A 243 3.56 -48.83 -34.27
CA LEU A 243 3.42 -49.98 -35.14
C LEU A 243 3.36 -51.18 -34.19
N LYS A 244 2.18 -51.82 -34.06
CA LYS A 244 2.10 -53.13 -33.41
C LYS A 244 3.11 -54.01 -34.14
N GLN A 245 4.24 -54.32 -33.50
CA GLN A 245 5.10 -55.38 -34.02
C GLN A 245 4.26 -56.65 -33.96
N GLY A 246 4.09 -57.27 -35.12
CA GLY A 246 3.21 -58.40 -35.31
C GLY A 246 3.55 -59.54 -34.34
N ALA A 247 2.50 -60.14 -33.81
CA ALA A 247 2.43 -61.54 -33.44
C ALA A 247 1.04 -62.04 -33.81
#